data_AF-A0A423TB61-F1
#
_entry.id   AF-A0A423TB61-F1
#
_cell.length_a   1.000
_cell.length_b   1.000
_cell.length_c   1.000
_cell.angle_alpha   90.00
_cell.angle_beta   90.00
_cell.angle_gamma   90.00
#
_symmetry.space_group_name_H-M   'P 1'
#
loop_
_entity.id
_entity.type
_entity.pdbx_description
1 polymer ?
#
loop_
_entity_poly.entity_id
_entity_poly.type
_entity_poly.pdbx_seq_one_letter_code
_entity_poly.pdbx_strand_id
1 'polypeptide(L)'
;MSGRRKVSAEWKKRVKSEYTRLRSLKKFKRADEIKAAWNQNRAHLNELLEQEDQTMIGMGPVWVCSVEAPPHQAVMRRTHVTSSCSEPLSVPIRTISAVNPIPTMYTWAPLQQNFMVEDETVLHNIPYMGDEVLDQDGKFIEELIRNYDGKVHGDRETGFIDDEIFVELVDTLVQQYQEDGTDSSSSVGKRDFPCFAIFQAISALFPDKGSPEELREKYD
;
A
#
# COMPACT_ATOMS: atom_id res chain seq x y z
N MET A 1 20.41 -30.79 -8.04
CA MET A 1 20.10 -30.11 -6.77
C MET A 1 21.12 -28.99 -6.60
N SER A 2 20.80 -27.79 -7.08
CA SER A 2 21.70 -26.62 -6.98
C SER A 2 21.54 -26.02 -5.59
N GLY A 3 22.59 -26.09 -4.78
CA GLY A 3 22.57 -25.51 -3.42
C GLY A 3 22.36 -24.00 -3.51
N ARG A 4 21.36 -23.47 -2.79
CA ARG A 4 21.16 -22.03 -2.62
C ARG A 4 22.46 -21.43 -2.06
N ARG A 5 23.28 -20.80 -2.90
CA ARG A 5 24.44 -20.02 -2.45
C ARG A 5 23.88 -18.89 -1.59
N LYS A 6 24.21 -18.91 -0.30
CA LYS A 6 23.79 -17.88 0.65
C LYS A 6 24.41 -16.57 0.21
N VAL A 7 23.59 -15.58 -0.14
CA VAL A 7 24.08 -14.23 -0.50
C VAL A 7 24.97 -13.72 0.62
N SER A 8 26.20 -13.30 0.28
CA SER A 8 27.14 -12.74 1.26
C SER A 8 26.51 -11.54 1.97
N ALA A 9 26.74 -11.42 3.28
CA ALA A 9 26.31 -10.25 4.05
C ALA A 9 26.85 -8.94 3.46
N GLU A 10 28.01 -9.00 2.79
CA GLU A 10 28.59 -7.88 2.08
C GLU A 10 27.71 -7.40 0.91
N TRP A 11 27.19 -8.33 0.09
CA TRP A 11 26.29 -8.01 -1.01
C TRP A 11 24.99 -7.39 -0.51
N LYS A 12 24.40 -7.91 0.58
CA LYS A 12 23.23 -7.29 1.20
C LYS A 12 23.50 -5.85 1.65
N LYS A 13 24.69 -5.58 2.22
CA LYS A 13 25.08 -4.23 2.64
C LYS A 13 25.24 -3.29 1.45
N ARG A 14 25.85 -3.76 0.35
CA ARG A 14 26.04 -3.00 -0.89
C ARG A 14 24.71 -2.65 -1.57
N VAL A 15 23.80 -3.60 -1.70
CA VAL A 15 22.46 -3.35 -2.27
C VAL A 15 21.72 -2.30 -1.43
N LYS A 16 21.78 -2.41 -0.09
CA LYS A 16 21.15 -1.44 0.82
C LYS A 16 21.77 -0.03 0.69
N SER A 17 23.09 0.09 0.57
CA SER A 17 23.74 1.39 0.41
C SER A 17 23.43 2.04 -0.93
N GLU A 18 23.48 1.28 -2.04
CA GLU A 18 23.16 1.81 -3.37
C GLU A 18 21.69 2.20 -3.48
N TYR A 19 20.78 1.38 -2.96
CA TYR A 19 19.36 1.72 -2.88
C TYR A 19 19.14 3.06 -2.13
N THR A 20 19.80 3.24 -0.98
CA THR A 20 19.69 4.47 -0.18
C THR A 20 20.24 5.69 -0.92
N ARG A 21 21.36 5.52 -1.64
CA ARG A 21 21.98 6.55 -2.47
C ARG A 21 21.09 6.96 -3.65
N LEU A 22 20.60 5.99 -4.43
CA LEU A 22 19.73 6.21 -5.58
C LEU A 22 18.44 6.92 -5.16
N ARG A 23 17.81 6.45 -4.08
CA ARG A 23 16.60 7.07 -3.53
C ARG A 23 16.85 8.53 -3.13
N SER A 24 17.98 8.83 -2.49
CA SER A 24 18.33 10.19 -2.07
C SER A 24 18.58 11.10 -3.27
N LEU A 25 19.30 10.60 -4.28
CA LEU A 25 19.58 11.33 -5.51
C LEU A 25 18.31 11.64 -6.30
N LYS A 26 17.42 10.66 -6.48
CA LYS A 26 16.13 10.87 -7.15
C LYS A 26 15.25 11.86 -6.39
N LYS A 27 15.17 11.72 -5.06
CA LYS A 27 14.42 12.66 -4.21
C LYS A 27 14.91 14.10 -4.40
N PHE A 28 16.23 14.29 -4.49
CA PHE A 28 16.80 15.61 -4.74
C PHE A 28 16.47 16.14 -6.14
N LYS A 29 16.68 15.33 -7.19
CA LYS A 29 16.37 15.72 -8.58
C LYS A 29 14.90 16.06 -8.80
N ARG A 30 13.99 15.28 -8.22
CA ARG A 30 12.53 15.45 -8.36
C ARG A 30 11.93 16.53 -7.47
N ALA A 31 12.69 17.11 -6.55
CA ALA A 31 12.12 18.04 -5.57
C ALA A 31 11.42 19.23 -6.24
N ASP A 32 11.99 19.77 -7.32
CA ASP A 32 11.40 20.91 -8.02
C ASP A 32 10.28 20.50 -8.98
N GLU A 33 10.38 19.33 -9.61
CA GLU A 33 9.29 18.74 -10.40
C GLU A 33 8.05 18.49 -9.55
N ILE A 34 8.22 17.94 -8.34
CA ILE A 34 7.13 17.70 -7.38
C ILE A 34 6.50 19.01 -6.94
N LYS A 35 7.29 20.06 -6.68
CA LYS A 35 6.75 21.40 -6.35
C LYS A 35 5.92 21.96 -7.51
N ALA A 36 6.42 21.85 -8.74
CA ALA A 36 5.71 22.32 -9.92
C ALA A 36 4.39 21.56 -10.12
N ALA A 37 4.42 20.22 -10.03
CA ALA A 37 3.23 19.37 -10.11
C ALA A 37 2.23 19.68 -8.99
N TRP A 38 2.70 19.92 -7.76
CA TRP A 38 1.86 20.31 -6.63
C TRP A 38 1.13 21.64 -6.90
N ASN A 39 1.85 22.66 -7.38
CA ASN A 39 1.26 23.95 -7.69
C ASN A 39 0.22 23.85 -8.82
N GLN A 40 0.50 23.04 -9.85
CA GLN A 40 -0.46 22.76 -10.93
C GLN A 40 -1.70 22.05 -10.41
N ASN A 41 -1.54 21.00 -9.58
CA ASN A 41 -2.66 20.28 -8.98
C ASN A 41 -3.49 21.20 -8.05
N ARG A 42 -2.83 22.09 -7.30
CA ARG A 42 -3.50 23.07 -6.44
C ARG A 42 -4.34 24.06 -7.26
N ALA A 43 -3.82 24.53 -8.39
CA ALA A 43 -4.55 25.40 -9.30
C ALA A 43 -5.78 24.68 -9.89
N HIS A 44 -5.60 23.45 -10.36
CA HIS A 44 -6.70 22.64 -10.89
C HIS A 44 -7.77 22.35 -9.83
N LEU A 45 -7.37 22.03 -8.60
CA LEU A 45 -8.30 21.81 -7.49
C LEU A 45 -9.09 23.07 -7.16
N ASN A 46 -8.45 24.25 -7.16
CA ASN A 46 -9.16 25.51 -6.93
C ASN A 46 -10.20 25.77 -8.04
N GLU A 47 -9.87 25.50 -9.30
CA GLU A 47 -10.82 25.62 -10.41
C GLU A 47 -12.02 24.68 -10.25
N LEU A 48 -11.80 23.42 -9.85
CA LEU A 48 -12.88 22.48 -9.57
C LEU A 48 -13.76 22.95 -8.40
N LEU A 49 -13.17 23.48 -7.33
CA LEU A 49 -13.91 24.02 -6.20
C LEU A 49 -14.74 25.25 -6.59
N GLU A 50 -14.21 26.13 -7.45
CA GLU A 50 -14.96 27.29 -7.94
C GLU A 50 -16.17 26.86 -8.79
N GLN A 51 -16.03 25.81 -9.61
CA GLN A 51 -17.15 25.23 -10.37
C GLN A 51 -18.20 24.59 -9.47
N GLU A 52 -17.77 23.86 -8.45
CA GLU A 52 -18.66 23.26 -7.45
C GLU A 52 -19.40 24.34 -6.65
N ASP A 53 -18.71 25.39 -6.19
CA ASP A 53 -19.30 26.50 -5.44
C ASP A 53 -20.34 27.25 -6.28
N GLN A 54 -20.05 27.54 -7.56
CA GLN A 54 -21.04 28.12 -8.48
C GLN A 54 -22.29 27.24 -8.63
N THR A 55 -22.10 25.92 -8.69
CA THR A 55 -23.20 24.95 -8.79
C THR A 55 -24.00 24.93 -7.48
N MET A 56 -23.34 24.88 -6.34
CA MET A 56 -23.96 24.80 -5.01
C MET A 56 -24.70 26.11 -4.65
N ILE A 57 -24.13 27.27 -4.98
CA ILE A 57 -24.80 28.57 -4.85
C ILE A 57 -26.04 28.62 -5.75
N GLY A 58 -25.95 28.09 -6.98
CA GLY A 58 -27.08 28.00 -7.91
C GLY A 58 -28.19 27.04 -7.46
N MET A 59 -27.86 26.02 -6.66
CA MET A 59 -28.81 25.03 -6.15
C MET A 59 -29.60 25.50 -4.92
N GLY A 60 -29.15 26.56 -4.24
CA GLY A 60 -29.83 27.13 -3.08
C GLY A 60 -30.22 26.12 -1.99
N PRO A 61 -29.33 25.22 -1.53
CA PRO A 61 -29.70 24.28 -0.48
C PRO A 61 -29.89 25.04 0.84
N VAL A 62 -31.15 25.27 1.21
CA VAL A 62 -31.49 25.72 2.56
C VAL A 62 -31.52 24.46 3.43
N TRP A 63 -30.50 24.27 4.26
CA TRP A 63 -30.59 23.34 5.37
C TRP A 63 -31.55 23.93 6.41
N VAL A 64 -32.84 23.69 6.21
CA VAL A 64 -33.84 24.00 7.24
C VAL A 64 -33.75 22.88 8.27
N CYS A 65 -33.08 23.14 9.39
CA CYS A 65 -33.35 22.38 10.60
C CYS A 65 -34.79 22.71 10.99
N SER A 66 -35.78 22.02 10.42
CA SER A 66 -37.15 22.20 10.85
C SER A 66 -37.24 21.61 12.24
N VAL A 67 -37.06 22.47 13.25
CA VAL A 67 -37.33 22.20 14.66
C VAL A 67 -38.85 22.18 14.91
N GLU A 68 -39.67 21.95 13.89
CA GLU A 68 -41.06 21.58 14.13
C GLU A 68 -41.06 20.21 14.77
N ALA A 69 -41.07 20.25 16.09
CA ALA A 69 -41.17 19.08 16.91
C ALA A 69 -42.51 18.39 16.59
N PRO A 70 -42.52 17.06 16.40
CA PRO A 70 -43.75 16.34 16.18
C PRO A 70 -44.75 16.62 17.32
N PRO A 71 -46.06 16.65 17.07
CA PRO A 71 -47.07 16.89 18.10
C PRO A 71 -46.96 15.97 19.33
N HIS A 72 -46.34 14.80 19.16
CA HIS A 72 -46.10 13.80 20.22
C HIS A 72 -44.72 13.93 20.90
N GLN A 73 -44.00 15.04 20.75
CA GLN A 73 -42.65 15.24 21.32
C GLN A 73 -42.57 14.95 22.82
N ALA A 74 -43.64 15.22 23.57
CA ALA A 74 -43.71 15.01 25.02
C ALA A 74 -43.48 13.55 25.45
N VAL A 75 -43.78 12.59 24.57
CA VAL A 75 -43.61 11.14 24.83
C VAL A 75 -42.41 10.55 24.08
N MET A 76 -41.67 11.35 23.31
CA MET A 76 -40.48 10.89 22.59
C MET A 76 -39.27 10.84 23.52
N ARG A 77 -38.38 9.87 23.28
CA ARG A 77 -37.05 9.87 23.93
C ARG A 77 -36.29 11.13 23.51
N ARG A 78 -35.50 11.67 24.42
CA ARG A 78 -34.70 12.87 24.20
C ARG A 78 -33.21 12.54 24.30
N THR A 79 -32.41 13.11 23.41
CA THR A 79 -30.96 13.09 23.51
C THR A 79 -30.47 14.40 24.10
N HIS A 80 -29.39 14.32 24.86
CA HIS A 80 -28.78 15.45 25.56
C HIS A 80 -27.34 15.59 25.06
N VAL A 81 -27.01 16.78 24.57
CA VAL A 81 -25.66 17.11 24.13
C VAL A 81 -25.13 18.19 25.05
N THR A 82 -24.09 17.85 25.81
CA THR A 82 -23.37 18.80 26.67
C THR A 82 -22.11 19.24 25.96
N SER A 83 -21.92 20.55 25.84
CA SER A 83 -20.66 21.15 25.39
C SER A 83 -19.92 21.70 26.61
N SER A 84 -18.59 21.80 26.51
CA SER A 84 -17.77 22.43 27.55
C SER A 84 -18.01 23.93 27.70
N CYS A 85 -18.62 24.58 26.70
CA CYS A 85 -18.71 26.03 26.59
C CYS A 85 -20.12 26.57 26.26
N SER A 86 -21.14 25.72 26.19
CA SER A 86 -22.54 26.14 25.98
C SER A 86 -23.50 25.39 26.90
N GLU A 87 -24.70 25.92 27.06
CA GLU A 87 -25.76 25.24 27.81
C GLU A 87 -26.07 23.86 27.20
N PRO A 88 -26.45 22.88 28.03
CA PRO A 88 -26.89 21.57 27.55
C PRO A 88 -28.08 21.69 26.60
N LEU A 89 -27.96 21.12 25.40
CA LEU A 89 -29.04 21.07 24.43
C LEU A 89 -29.78 19.74 24.54
N SER A 90 -31.12 19.79 24.51
CA SER A 90 -31.98 18.62 24.56
C SER A 90 -32.90 18.60 23.35
N VAL A 91 -32.84 17.53 22.54
CA VAL A 91 -33.64 17.39 21.31
C VAL A 91 -34.32 16.01 21.25
N PRO A 92 -35.51 15.88 20.62
CA PRO A 92 -36.20 14.59 20.49
C PRO A 92 -35.46 13.65 19.53
N ILE A 93 -35.42 12.36 19.86
CA ILE A 93 -34.81 11.31 19.03
C ILE A 93 -35.79 10.87 17.95
N ARG A 94 -35.40 11.05 16.68
CA ARG A 94 -36.16 10.52 15.53
C ARG A 94 -35.71 9.08 15.24
N THR A 95 -36.61 8.12 15.44
CA THR A 95 -36.35 6.71 15.12
C THR A 95 -36.40 6.51 13.60
N ILE A 96 -35.32 5.99 13.03
CA ILE A 96 -35.29 5.53 11.64
C ILE A 96 -36.01 4.18 11.58
N SER A 97 -36.87 3.98 10.58
CA SER A 97 -37.60 2.73 10.39
C SER A 97 -36.62 1.56 10.20
N ALA A 98 -36.85 0.45 10.92
CA ALA A 98 -36.07 -0.76 10.72
C ALA A 98 -36.27 -1.31 9.30
N VAL A 99 -35.18 -1.73 8.68
CA VAL A 99 -35.16 -2.35 7.34
C VAL A 99 -34.67 -3.80 7.49
N ASN A 100 -35.16 -4.70 6.65
CA ASN A 100 -34.76 -6.10 6.68
C ASN A 100 -33.29 -6.25 6.25
N PRO A 101 -32.42 -6.86 7.08
CA PRO A 101 -31.03 -7.06 6.72
C PRO A 101 -30.91 -8.15 5.63
N ILE A 102 -29.97 -7.96 4.72
CA ILE A 102 -29.57 -8.98 3.74
C ILE A 102 -28.47 -9.85 4.38
N PRO A 103 -28.43 -11.17 4.12
CA PRO A 103 -27.34 -12.02 4.59
C PRO A 103 -25.96 -11.53 4.12
N THR A 104 -24.94 -11.73 4.96
CA THR A 104 -23.54 -11.41 4.60
C THR A 104 -23.09 -12.27 3.42
N MET A 105 -22.72 -11.62 2.33
CA MET A 105 -22.24 -12.27 1.11
C MET A 105 -20.96 -11.56 0.63
N TYR A 106 -19.96 -12.34 0.25
CA TYR A 106 -18.79 -11.83 -0.45
C TYR A 106 -19.03 -11.78 -1.96
N THR A 107 -18.33 -10.89 -2.65
CA THR A 107 -18.41 -10.75 -4.10
C THR A 107 -17.52 -11.79 -4.77
N TRP A 108 -18.07 -12.49 -5.76
CA TRP A 108 -17.34 -13.49 -6.56
C TRP A 108 -17.51 -13.16 -8.04
N ALA A 109 -16.46 -13.39 -8.84
CA ALA A 109 -16.54 -13.30 -10.29
C ALA A 109 -17.19 -14.57 -10.87
N PRO A 110 -18.20 -14.47 -11.76
CA PRO A 110 -18.80 -15.65 -12.37
C PRO A 110 -17.82 -16.29 -13.38
N LEU A 111 -17.70 -17.62 -13.34
CA LEU A 111 -16.81 -18.38 -14.23
C LEU A 111 -17.61 -19.36 -15.10
N GLN A 112 -17.30 -19.40 -16.40
CA GLN A 112 -17.87 -20.39 -17.33
C GLN A 112 -17.08 -21.70 -17.35
N GLN A 113 -15.80 -21.65 -16.95
CA GLN A 113 -14.91 -22.79 -16.83
C GLN A 113 -13.90 -22.54 -15.70
N ASN A 114 -13.28 -23.59 -15.20
CA ASN A 114 -12.29 -23.49 -14.13
C ASN A 114 -11.02 -22.77 -14.62
N PHE A 115 -10.47 -21.91 -13.77
CA PHE A 115 -9.19 -21.24 -13.99
C PHE A 115 -8.14 -21.84 -13.07
N MET A 116 -6.96 -22.13 -13.60
CA MET A 116 -5.82 -22.56 -12.79
C MET A 116 -5.15 -21.31 -12.22
N VAL A 117 -4.97 -21.28 -10.91
CA VAL A 117 -4.38 -20.14 -10.18
C VAL A 117 -3.07 -20.62 -9.54
N GLU A 118 -2.03 -19.80 -9.65
CA GLU A 118 -0.73 -20.07 -9.03
C GLU A 118 -0.80 -19.88 -7.51
N ASP A 119 0.06 -20.60 -6.79
CA ASP A 119 0.11 -20.52 -5.33
C ASP A 119 0.62 -19.15 -4.88
N GLU A 120 -0.10 -18.53 -3.95
CA GLU A 120 0.33 -17.27 -3.33
C GLU A 120 1.53 -17.51 -2.40
N THR A 121 2.68 -16.89 -2.71
CA THR A 121 3.93 -17.07 -1.94
C THR A 121 4.16 -15.99 -0.88
N VAL A 122 3.34 -14.94 -0.87
CA VAL A 122 3.40 -13.79 0.03
C VAL A 122 2.00 -13.46 0.53
N LEU A 123 1.87 -13.22 1.82
CA LEU A 123 0.60 -12.81 2.42
C LEU A 123 0.36 -11.32 2.18
N HIS A 124 -0.65 -10.98 1.37
CA HIS A 124 -0.94 -9.59 1.01
C HIS A 124 -1.76 -8.84 2.05
N ASN A 125 -2.63 -9.54 2.80
CA ASN A 125 -3.51 -8.96 3.80
C ASN A 125 -3.59 -9.87 5.02
N ILE A 126 -3.58 -9.26 6.21
CA ILE A 126 -3.90 -9.96 7.47
C ILE A 126 -5.39 -9.74 7.74
N PRO A 127 -6.22 -10.79 7.80
CA PRO A 127 -7.65 -10.64 8.09
C PRO A 127 -7.88 -9.99 9.46
N TYR A 128 -8.68 -8.93 9.50
CA TYR A 128 -9.15 -8.36 10.76
C TYR A 128 -10.26 -9.24 11.33
N MET A 129 -10.04 -9.80 12.52
CA MET A 129 -10.98 -10.72 13.18
C MET A 129 -11.69 -10.10 14.40
N GLY A 130 -11.48 -8.81 14.64
CA GLY A 130 -11.96 -8.12 15.84
C GLY A 130 -10.92 -8.14 16.96
N ASP A 131 -10.80 -7.02 17.68
CA ASP A 131 -9.83 -6.85 18.76
C ASP A 131 -10.04 -7.89 19.88
N GLU A 132 -11.30 -8.23 20.15
CA GLU A 132 -11.66 -9.22 21.18
C GLU A 132 -11.12 -10.64 20.89
N VAL A 133 -10.92 -10.99 19.62
CA VAL A 133 -10.37 -12.28 19.18
C VAL A 133 -8.85 -12.25 19.20
N LEU A 134 -8.26 -11.11 18.83
CA LEU A 134 -6.81 -10.91 18.79
C LEU A 134 -6.18 -10.98 20.19
N ASP A 135 -6.88 -10.47 21.21
CA ASP A 135 -6.42 -10.51 22.61
C ASP A 135 -6.42 -11.93 23.21
N GLN A 136 -7.19 -12.86 22.63
CA GLN A 136 -7.36 -14.21 23.16
C GLN A 136 -6.41 -15.24 22.52
N ASP A 137 -6.09 -15.09 21.23
CA ASP A 137 -5.27 -16.07 20.50
C ASP A 137 -4.29 -15.42 19.50
N GLY A 138 -3.20 -14.88 20.02
CA GLY A 138 -2.08 -14.39 19.21
C GLY A 138 -1.35 -15.49 18.42
N LYS A 139 -1.54 -16.78 18.74
CA LYS A 139 -0.84 -17.88 18.06
C LYS A 139 -1.36 -18.11 16.64
N PHE A 140 -2.64 -17.85 16.40
CA PHE A 140 -3.23 -17.97 15.06
C PHE A 140 -2.49 -17.08 14.05
N ILE A 141 -2.22 -15.83 14.41
CA ILE A 141 -1.52 -14.88 13.52
C ILE A 141 -0.09 -15.33 13.27
N GLU A 142 0.63 -15.81 14.29
CA GLU A 142 1.98 -16.36 14.13
C GLU A 142 2.00 -17.57 13.19
N GLU A 143 1.04 -18.48 13.32
CA GLU A 143 0.92 -19.65 12.45
C GLU A 143 0.58 -19.27 11.01
N LEU A 144 -0.33 -18.31 10.82
CA LEU A 144 -0.67 -17.77 9.51
C LEU A 144 0.58 -17.20 8.83
N ILE A 145 1.34 -16.35 9.53
CA ILE A 145 2.58 -15.76 9.01
C ILE A 145 3.62 -16.84 8.68
N ARG A 146 3.72 -17.88 9.51
CA ARG A 146 4.64 -19.00 9.29
C ARG A 146 4.31 -19.79 8.02
N ASN A 147 3.03 -19.93 7.67
CA ASN A 147 2.63 -20.63 6.43
C ASN A 147 3.12 -19.92 5.16
N TYR A 148 3.43 -18.62 5.25
CA TYR A 148 4.00 -17.82 4.16
C TYR A 148 5.50 -17.56 4.35
N ASP A 149 6.22 -18.42 5.08
CA ASP A 149 7.66 -18.25 5.38
C ASP A 149 8.00 -16.89 6.04
N GLY A 150 7.04 -16.28 6.74
CA GLY A 150 7.21 -14.93 7.31
C GLY A 150 7.09 -13.79 6.31
N LYS A 151 6.72 -14.05 5.05
CA LYS A 151 6.60 -13.03 4.00
C LYS A 151 5.23 -12.38 4.04
N VAL A 152 5.16 -11.19 4.64
CA VAL A 152 3.96 -10.36 4.68
C VAL A 152 4.18 -9.07 3.93
N HIS A 153 3.21 -8.65 3.11
CA HIS A 153 3.27 -7.38 2.42
C HIS A 153 3.31 -6.22 3.43
N GLY A 154 4.26 -5.30 3.25
CA GLY A 154 4.42 -4.14 4.13
C GLY A 154 5.28 -4.37 5.38
N ASP A 155 5.73 -5.59 5.66
CA ASP A 155 6.75 -5.86 6.68
C ASP A 155 8.13 -5.38 6.18
N ARG A 156 8.46 -4.11 6.48
CA ARG A 156 9.58 -3.39 5.85
C ARG A 156 10.61 -2.97 6.89
N GLU A 157 11.71 -3.71 6.99
CA GLU A 157 12.98 -3.13 7.39
C GLU A 157 13.61 -2.28 6.25
N THR A 158 13.17 -2.49 5.01
CA THR A 158 13.70 -1.89 3.78
C THR A 158 12.62 -1.09 3.03
N GLY A 159 12.99 0.11 2.58
CA GLY A 159 12.05 1.12 2.08
C GLY A 159 11.31 0.75 0.78
N PHE A 160 10.57 1.71 0.23
CA PHE A 160 9.84 1.59 -1.05
C PHE A 160 10.76 1.46 -2.27
N ILE A 161 10.56 0.42 -3.07
CA ILE A 161 11.21 0.24 -4.38
C ILE A 161 10.12 0.22 -5.46
N ASP A 162 10.18 1.21 -6.35
CA ASP A 162 9.41 1.25 -7.60
C ASP A 162 10.23 0.64 -8.74
N ASP A 163 9.60 0.45 -9.90
CA ASP A 163 10.22 -0.17 -11.06
C ASP A 163 11.41 0.66 -11.57
N GLU A 164 11.35 1.98 -11.47
CA GLU A 164 12.41 2.87 -11.94
C GLU A 164 13.66 2.85 -11.06
N ILE A 165 13.50 2.81 -9.72
CA ILE A 165 14.61 2.59 -8.79
C ILE A 165 15.12 1.16 -8.92
N PHE A 166 14.24 0.18 -9.18
CA PHE A 166 14.63 -1.21 -9.37
C PHE A 166 15.57 -1.39 -10.56
N VAL A 167 15.22 -0.86 -11.74
CA VAL A 167 16.10 -0.95 -12.92
C VAL A 167 17.45 -0.27 -12.66
N GLU A 168 17.46 0.95 -12.12
CA GLU A 168 18.72 1.66 -11.81
C GLU A 168 19.57 0.93 -10.76
N LEU A 169 18.93 0.27 -9.80
CA LEU A 169 19.62 -0.52 -8.79
C LEU A 169 20.29 -1.73 -9.41
N VAL A 170 19.60 -2.48 -10.27
CA VAL A 170 20.17 -3.63 -10.98
C VAL A 170 21.33 -3.17 -11.85
N ASP A 171 21.17 -2.11 -12.64
CA ASP A 171 22.22 -1.57 -13.52
C ASP A 171 23.47 -1.14 -12.74
N THR A 172 23.28 -0.45 -11.61
CA THR A 172 24.40 -0.02 -10.74
C THR A 172 25.12 -1.22 -10.13
N LEU A 173 24.39 -2.25 -9.71
CA LEU A 173 24.98 -3.46 -9.14
C LEU A 173 25.74 -4.30 -10.17
N VAL A 174 25.28 -4.33 -11.43
CA VAL A 174 26.01 -4.99 -12.53
C VAL A 174 27.37 -4.33 -12.75
N GLN A 175 27.43 -2.99 -12.74
CA GLN A 175 28.69 -2.26 -12.88
C GLN A 175 29.66 -2.61 -11.74
N GLN A 176 29.19 -2.62 -10.49
CA GLN A 176 30.01 -3.00 -9.34
C GLN A 176 30.44 -4.48 -9.36
N TYR A 177 29.61 -5.38 -9.89
CA TYR A 177 29.96 -6.80 -10.02
C TYR A 177 31.09 -7.03 -11.03
N GLN A 178 31.12 -6.24 -12.11
CA GLN A 178 32.17 -6.30 -13.14
C GLN A 178 33.51 -5.73 -12.63
N GLU A 179 33.48 -4.70 -11.77
CA GLU A 179 34.67 -4.11 -11.16
C GLU A 179 35.36 -5.03 -10.13
N ASP A 180 34.59 -5.90 -9.44
CA ASP A 180 35.08 -6.82 -8.41
C ASP A 180 35.76 -8.11 -8.93
N GLY A 181 35.92 -8.25 -10.26
CA GLY A 181 36.92 -9.16 -10.84
C GLY A 181 36.76 -10.64 -10.53
N THR A 182 35.54 -11.19 -10.61
CA THR A 182 35.34 -12.65 -10.68
C THR A 182 34.89 -13.05 -12.09
N ASP A 183 35.80 -13.72 -12.80
CA ASP A 183 35.73 -14.22 -14.18
C ASP A 183 36.06 -13.23 -15.32
N SER A 184 37.37 -13.09 -15.52
CA SER A 184 37.99 -12.79 -16.80
C SER A 184 37.69 -13.87 -17.84
N SER A 185 36.63 -13.69 -18.64
CA SER A 185 36.61 -14.19 -20.02
C SER A 185 35.89 -13.19 -20.95
N SER A 186 36.73 -12.36 -21.58
CA SER A 186 36.57 -11.76 -22.90
C SER A 186 35.19 -11.79 -23.59
N SER A 187 34.48 -10.66 -23.59
CA SER A 187 34.01 -10.02 -24.83
C SER A 187 33.50 -8.61 -24.60
N VAL A 188 34.25 -7.64 -25.09
CA VAL A 188 33.83 -6.25 -25.28
C VAL A 188 32.61 -6.25 -26.23
N GLY A 189 31.45 -5.78 -25.78
CA GLY A 189 30.38 -5.32 -26.69
C GLY A 189 28.96 -5.84 -26.50
N LYS A 190 28.64 -6.66 -25.49
CA LYS A 190 27.25 -6.96 -25.11
C LYS A 190 27.07 -6.65 -23.63
N ARG A 191 25.96 -5.99 -23.27
CA ARG A 191 25.52 -5.94 -21.86
C ARG A 191 25.17 -7.39 -21.51
N ASP A 192 26.11 -8.12 -20.91
CA ASP A 192 25.80 -9.44 -20.41
C ASP A 192 24.72 -9.30 -19.35
N PHE A 193 23.70 -10.15 -19.46
CA PHE A 193 22.54 -10.12 -18.59
C PHE A 193 22.97 -10.19 -17.12
N PRO A 194 22.32 -9.46 -16.18
CA PRO A 194 22.77 -9.39 -14.79
C PRO A 194 22.95 -10.77 -14.15
N CYS A 195 24.03 -10.92 -13.37
CA CYS A 195 24.31 -12.17 -12.65
C CYS A 195 23.15 -12.51 -11.70
N PHE A 196 22.75 -13.79 -11.67
CA PHE A 196 21.67 -14.28 -10.82
C PHE A 196 21.86 -13.96 -9.32
N ALA A 197 23.13 -13.84 -8.87
CA ALA A 197 23.47 -13.45 -7.51
C ALA A 197 22.95 -12.05 -7.12
N ILE A 198 22.78 -11.14 -8.08
CA ILE A 198 22.23 -9.80 -7.88
C ILE A 198 20.75 -9.90 -7.50
N PHE A 199 19.97 -10.67 -8.28
CA PHE A 199 18.54 -10.89 -8.00
C PHE A 199 18.32 -11.61 -6.67
N GLN A 200 19.19 -12.55 -6.31
CA GLN A 200 19.17 -13.18 -4.99
C GLN A 200 19.39 -12.16 -3.87
N ALA A 201 20.32 -11.21 -4.04
CA ALA A 201 20.61 -10.19 -3.05
C ALA A 201 19.48 -9.16 -2.90
N ILE A 202 18.84 -8.79 -4.02
CA ILE A 202 17.69 -7.87 -4.04
C ILE A 202 16.46 -8.54 -3.41
N SER A 203 16.09 -9.77 -3.83
CA SER A 203 14.96 -10.52 -3.25
C SER A 203 15.15 -10.75 -1.75
N ALA A 204 16.39 -10.96 -1.29
CA ALA A 204 16.68 -11.09 0.14
C ALA A 204 16.51 -9.78 0.95
N LEU A 205 16.50 -8.61 0.30
CA LEU A 205 16.18 -7.32 0.94
C LEU A 205 14.73 -6.89 0.71
N PHE A 206 14.09 -7.38 -0.35
CA PHE A 206 12.72 -7.05 -0.73
C PHE A 206 11.92 -8.35 -0.95
N PRO A 207 11.61 -9.09 0.12
CA PRO A 207 10.93 -10.38 0.03
C PRO A 207 9.50 -10.28 -0.53
N ASP A 208 8.89 -9.10 -0.42
CA ASP A 208 7.57 -8.75 -0.97
C ASP A 208 7.56 -8.53 -2.49
N LYS A 209 8.74 -8.40 -3.11
CA LYS A 209 8.87 -8.12 -4.55
C LYS A 209 9.06 -9.37 -5.41
N GLY A 210 9.04 -10.54 -4.79
CA GLY A 210 9.06 -11.81 -5.49
C GLY A 210 10.36 -12.59 -5.32
N SER A 211 10.37 -13.80 -5.89
CA SER A 211 11.54 -14.66 -5.95
C SER A 211 12.66 -14.05 -6.83
N PRO A 212 13.92 -14.48 -6.66
CA PRO A 212 15.00 -14.07 -7.55
C PRO A 212 14.71 -14.35 -9.03
N GLU A 213 13.97 -15.42 -9.32
CA GLU A 213 13.51 -15.79 -10.65
C GLU A 213 12.46 -14.81 -11.20
N GLU A 214 11.45 -14.46 -10.41
CA GLU A 214 10.43 -13.45 -10.78
C GLU A 214 11.05 -12.07 -10.99
N LEU A 215 11.99 -11.65 -10.13
CA LEU A 215 12.69 -10.37 -10.29
C LEU A 215 13.57 -10.34 -11.54
N ARG A 216 14.13 -11.50 -11.92
CA ARG A 216 14.90 -11.64 -13.15
C ARG A 216 14.01 -11.52 -14.38
N GLU A 217 12.89 -12.25 -14.39
CA GLU A 217 11.91 -12.21 -15.48
C GLU A 217 11.29 -10.81 -15.62
N LYS A 218 11.08 -10.10 -14.51
CA LYS A 218 10.60 -8.71 -14.53
C LYS A 218 11.62 -7.71 -15.09
N TYR A 219 12.91 -8.03 -15.05
CA TYR A 219 13.97 -7.17 -15.57
C TYR A 219 14.28 -7.43 -17.06
N ASP A 220 14.09 -8.67 -17.54
CA ASP A 220 14.17 -9.05 -18.96
C ASP A 220 13.20 -8.24 -19.85
#